data_AF-A0A397SAD7-F1
#
_entry.id   AF-A0A397SAD7-F1
#
_cell.length_a   1.000
_cell.length_b   1.000
_cell.length_c   1.000
_cell.angle_alpha   90.00
_cell.angle_beta   90.00
_cell.angle_gamma   90.00
#
_symmetry.space_group_name_H-M   'P 1'
#
loop_
_entity.id
_entity.type
_entity.pdbx_description
1 polymer ?
#
loop_
_entity_poly.entity_id
_entity_poly.type
_entity_poly.pdbx_seq_one_letter_code
_entity_poly.pdbx_strand_id
1 'polypeptide(L)'
;MSFPKITQENELLKNKLKAVQKEAELQQPPWEPSPKKQKIMTQGTATLFAGKIPIGWDNFGEIMNGGCTFLDKTLLISEFIECNSKVSLVVRPRRFGKTINLTMLKEFFSIPIHLDNEDYRRELFKDTKIMKERPDLFDKHFCKHPVIFLSLKGFDNCKTWSEMKVKLLGMLTTLYKNHSYIYDKLDPYEKKRFNQIRSEDENCKRIDDALVDLSKHLKDYHRSNCIVLIDEYDHPLDIAYRYQYYEEARGFFASLFGALLKSNDKNLEKALLVGVSRVAKPAGLNNLKVFPMHNKKFVDCFGFTEDEISILLQHNDMKCQLDDVRQWYNGYWVGNYLHLYNPWSINSFIDDGTLKAHWIDTGGTKAIKDLLWNSTEDFKNNTLTLLKGHAIKIGIMEDIDYNMLTQKVDQILWTLLYYAGYLTKNENDELCIPNMEVFMEWQGWLTNSNWIQ
;
A
#
# COMPACT_ATOMS: atom_id res chain seq x y z
N MET A 1 -3.88 -16.83 69.21
CA MET A 1 -3.84 -15.52 68.53
C MET A 1 -3.14 -15.68 67.19
N SER A 2 -3.87 -15.32 66.13
CA SER A 2 -3.47 -14.94 64.76
C SER A 2 -2.05 -15.25 64.23
N PHE A 3 -1.93 -16.32 63.45
CA PHE A 3 -0.96 -16.46 62.35
C PHE A 3 -1.52 -16.42 60.89
N PRO A 4 -2.82 -16.18 60.58
CA PRO A 4 -3.25 -16.10 59.18
C PRO A 4 -2.92 -14.79 58.45
N LYS A 5 -2.74 -13.67 59.18
CA LYS A 5 -2.60 -12.33 58.57
C LYS A 5 -1.27 -12.13 57.84
N ILE A 6 -0.18 -12.69 58.35
CA ILE A 6 1.17 -12.53 57.77
C ILE A 6 1.29 -13.25 56.42
N THR A 7 0.59 -14.37 56.24
CA THR A 7 0.63 -15.14 54.99
C THR A 7 -0.13 -14.43 53.86
N GLN A 8 -1.27 -13.80 54.17
CA GLN A 8 -2.05 -13.01 53.21
C GLN A 8 -1.34 -11.73 52.80
N GLU A 9 -0.69 -11.01 53.72
CA GLU A 9 0.10 -9.82 53.40
C GLU A 9 1.31 -10.16 52.52
N ASN A 10 1.96 -11.30 52.75
CA ASN A 10 3.07 -11.77 51.92
C ASN A 10 2.64 -12.19 50.51
N GLU A 11 1.47 -12.80 50.34
CA GLU A 11 0.92 -13.06 49.00
C GLU A 11 0.55 -11.76 48.26
N LEU A 12 -0.04 -10.80 48.97
CA LEU A 12 -0.39 -9.50 48.39
C LEU A 12 0.86 -8.73 47.93
N LEU A 13 1.93 -8.76 48.72
CA LEU A 13 3.23 -8.17 48.36
C LEU A 13 3.87 -8.88 47.16
N LYS A 14 3.83 -10.21 47.09
CA LYS A 14 4.31 -10.97 45.92
C LYS A 14 3.52 -10.66 44.65
N ASN A 15 2.20 -10.50 44.76
CA ASN A 15 1.36 -10.15 43.63
C ASN A 15 1.58 -8.70 43.16
N LYS A 16 1.82 -7.76 44.09
CA LYS A 16 2.23 -6.39 43.75
C LYS A 16 3.61 -6.35 43.11
N LEU A 17 4.59 -7.11 43.61
CA LEU A 17 5.92 -7.23 43.01
C LEU A 17 5.85 -7.81 41.59
N LYS A 18 5.02 -8.85 41.37
CA LYS A 18 4.78 -9.40 40.03
C LYS A 18 4.08 -8.40 39.11
N ALA A 19 3.14 -7.60 39.61
CA ALA A 19 2.47 -6.56 38.83
C ALA A 19 3.43 -5.44 38.44
N VAL A 20 4.29 -4.99 39.37
CA VAL A 20 5.34 -3.98 39.12
C VAL A 20 6.41 -4.52 38.18
N GLN A 21 6.80 -5.79 38.30
CA GLN A 21 7.72 -6.45 37.36
C GLN A 21 7.10 -6.58 35.97
N LYS A 22 5.80 -6.89 35.88
CA LYS A 22 5.07 -6.96 34.60
C LYS A 22 4.89 -5.58 33.96
N GLU A 23 4.67 -4.53 34.76
CA GLU A 23 4.68 -3.14 34.29
C GLU A 23 6.08 -2.68 33.87
N ALA A 24 7.14 -3.13 34.54
CA ALA A 24 8.52 -2.87 34.16
C ALA A 24 8.95 -3.65 32.89
N GLU A 25 8.46 -4.88 32.70
CA GLU A 25 8.63 -5.66 31.47
C GLU A 25 7.85 -5.05 30.30
N LEU A 26 6.69 -4.42 30.55
CA LEU A 26 5.96 -3.59 29.59
C LEU A 26 6.66 -2.25 29.28
N GLN A 27 7.62 -1.84 30.11
CA GLN A 27 8.46 -0.63 29.91
C GLN A 27 9.84 -0.94 29.32
N GLN A 28 10.25 -2.21 29.21
CA GLN A 28 11.40 -2.56 28.39
C GLN A 28 11.01 -2.44 26.92
N PRO A 29 11.76 -1.67 26.11
CA PRO A 29 11.43 -1.48 24.71
C PRO A 29 11.49 -2.82 23.95
N PRO A 30 10.57 -3.09 23.00
CA PRO A 30 10.59 -4.32 22.21
C PRO A 30 11.72 -4.39 21.16
N TRP A 31 12.63 -3.39 21.10
CA TRP A 31 13.55 -3.21 19.97
C TRP A 31 14.92 -3.87 20.20
N GLU A 32 15.09 -5.08 19.68
CA GLU A 32 16.32 -5.47 18.98
C GLU A 32 15.90 -6.30 17.76
N PRO A 33 16.12 -5.78 16.53
CA PRO A 33 17.44 -5.93 15.91
C PRO A 33 17.94 -4.65 15.22
N SER A 34 19.26 -4.42 15.26
CA SER A 34 19.91 -3.59 14.23
C SER A 34 19.82 -4.30 12.88
N PRO A 35 19.67 -3.57 11.75
CA PRO A 35 19.76 -4.16 10.42
C PRO A 35 21.00 -5.04 10.32
N LYS A 36 20.83 -6.28 9.83
CA LYS A 36 21.99 -7.13 9.57
C LYS A 36 22.89 -6.40 8.58
N LYS A 37 24.20 -6.42 8.80
CA LYS A 37 25.14 -5.85 7.82
C LYS A 37 24.99 -6.59 6.49
N GLN A 38 24.55 -5.87 5.48
CA GLN A 38 24.39 -6.37 4.12
C GLN A 38 25.49 -5.81 3.23
N LYS A 39 25.96 -6.61 2.28
CA LYS A 39 26.82 -6.11 1.21
C LYS A 39 25.96 -5.22 0.30
N ILE A 40 26.44 -4.04 -0.02
CA ILE A 40 25.75 -3.13 -0.94
C ILE A 40 26.36 -3.29 -2.32
N MET A 41 25.50 -3.45 -3.32
CA MET A 41 25.86 -3.55 -4.73
C MET A 41 25.23 -2.37 -5.48
N THR A 42 25.95 -1.81 -6.45
CA THR A 42 25.45 -0.72 -7.29
C THR A 42 25.70 -1.01 -8.77
N GLN A 43 24.75 -0.67 -9.64
CA GLN A 43 24.88 -0.79 -11.09
C GLN A 43 23.97 0.24 -11.75
N GLY A 44 24.54 1.10 -12.60
CA GLY A 44 23.79 2.21 -13.18
C GLY A 44 23.16 3.06 -12.07
N THR A 45 21.84 3.21 -12.11
CA THR A 45 21.06 3.91 -11.07
C THR A 45 20.60 3.00 -9.92
N ALA A 46 20.79 1.68 -10.03
CA ALA A 46 20.32 0.70 -9.04
C ALA A 46 21.26 0.61 -7.83
N THR A 47 20.66 0.44 -6.65
CA THR A 47 21.36 0.10 -5.40
C THR A 47 20.63 -1.07 -4.76
N LEU A 48 21.37 -2.13 -4.43
CA LEU A 48 20.85 -3.37 -3.89
C LEU A 48 21.55 -3.68 -2.57
N PHE A 49 20.75 -3.94 -1.54
CA PHE A 49 21.20 -4.52 -0.28
C PHE A 49 21.12 -6.03 -0.42
N ALA A 50 22.28 -6.70 -0.40
CA ALA A 50 22.39 -8.14 -0.68
C ALA A 50 21.83 -8.97 0.47
N GLY A 51 20.99 -9.94 0.15
CA GLY A 51 20.36 -10.82 1.13
C GLY A 51 19.69 -12.03 0.49
N LYS A 52 18.74 -12.63 1.20
CA LYS A 52 17.80 -13.60 0.63
C LYS A 52 16.58 -12.88 0.08
N ILE A 53 16.04 -13.32 -1.06
CA ILE A 53 14.84 -12.73 -1.66
C ILE A 53 13.66 -12.81 -0.68
N PRO A 54 12.99 -11.68 -0.40
CA PRO A 54 11.79 -11.68 0.43
C PRO A 54 10.56 -12.08 -0.39
N ILE A 55 9.98 -13.24 -0.11
CA ILE A 55 8.70 -13.71 -0.69
C ILE A 55 7.58 -13.54 0.34
N GLY A 56 6.55 -12.76 -0.01
CA GLY A 56 5.40 -12.52 0.87
C GLY A 56 5.62 -11.49 1.98
N TRP A 57 6.74 -10.78 1.98
CA TRP A 57 7.01 -9.69 2.93
C TRP A 57 6.45 -8.38 2.39
N ASP A 58 5.79 -7.59 3.23
CA ASP A 58 5.22 -6.30 2.84
C ASP A 58 5.61 -5.12 3.75
N ASN A 59 6.47 -5.38 4.74
CA ASN A 59 6.97 -4.39 5.70
C ASN A 59 8.46 -4.07 5.47
N PHE A 60 8.76 -2.80 5.19
CA PHE A 60 10.12 -2.31 4.97
C PHE A 60 11.07 -2.59 6.13
N GLY A 61 10.65 -2.33 7.37
CA GLY A 61 11.48 -2.54 8.55
C GLY A 61 11.83 -4.02 8.76
N GLU A 62 10.86 -4.91 8.55
CA GLU A 62 11.08 -6.35 8.63
C GLU A 62 12.08 -6.85 7.56
N ILE A 63 11.97 -6.35 6.32
CA ILE A 63 12.89 -6.68 5.22
C ILE A 63 14.33 -6.27 5.56
N MET A 64 14.52 -5.02 6.01
CA MET A 64 15.85 -4.48 6.35
C MET A 64 16.45 -5.20 7.57
N ASN A 65 15.67 -5.40 8.63
CA ASN A 65 16.13 -6.12 9.82
C ASN A 65 16.43 -7.59 9.55
N GLY A 66 15.66 -8.22 8.68
CA GLY A 66 15.88 -9.60 8.25
C GLY A 66 17.20 -9.81 7.52
N GLY A 67 17.79 -8.74 6.97
CA GLY A 67 18.89 -8.80 6.02
C GLY A 67 18.44 -9.40 4.68
N CYS A 68 17.18 -9.16 4.30
CA CYS A 68 16.61 -9.62 3.04
C CYS A 68 17.07 -8.73 1.89
N THR A 69 17.04 -9.27 0.66
CA THR A 69 17.36 -8.49 -0.53
C THR A 69 16.41 -7.31 -0.66
N PHE A 70 16.95 -6.10 -0.76
CA PHE A 70 16.17 -4.87 -0.92
C PHE A 70 16.76 -4.03 -2.04
N LEU A 71 15.93 -3.66 -3.01
CA LEU A 71 16.25 -2.70 -4.06
C LEU A 71 15.87 -1.31 -3.56
N ASP A 72 16.83 -0.39 -3.53
CA ASP A 72 16.68 0.89 -2.86
C ASP A 72 15.78 1.86 -3.63
N LYS A 73 14.57 2.03 -3.09
CA LYS A 73 13.53 2.98 -3.53
C LYS A 73 13.36 4.17 -2.58
N THR A 74 14.30 4.42 -1.68
CA THR A 74 14.16 5.44 -0.63
C THR A 74 14.04 6.87 -1.15
N LEU A 75 14.46 7.14 -2.40
CA LEU A 75 14.19 8.42 -3.06
C LEU A 75 12.70 8.73 -3.26
N LEU A 76 11.80 7.76 -3.09
CA LEU A 76 10.36 8.01 -2.96
C LEU A 76 10.05 9.03 -1.85
N ILE A 77 10.84 9.07 -0.77
CA ILE A 77 10.69 10.07 0.29
C ILE A 77 10.87 11.48 -0.28
N SER A 78 11.88 11.68 -1.14
CA SER A 78 12.13 12.95 -1.83
C SER A 78 10.97 13.31 -2.75
N GLU A 79 10.60 12.39 -3.65
CA GLU A 79 9.48 12.57 -4.56
C GLU A 79 8.18 12.91 -3.81
N PHE A 80 7.93 12.24 -2.68
CA PHE A 80 6.77 12.50 -1.85
C PHE A 80 6.81 13.87 -1.19
N ILE A 81 7.94 14.32 -0.61
CA ILE A 81 8.07 15.62 0.06
C ILE A 81 8.04 16.78 -0.92
N GLU A 82 8.61 16.61 -2.11
CA GLU A 82 8.78 17.69 -3.08
C GLU A 82 7.64 17.78 -4.09
N CYS A 83 6.80 16.75 -4.18
CA CYS A 83 5.63 16.81 -5.03
C CYS A 83 4.73 17.99 -4.62
N ASN A 84 4.43 18.90 -5.56
CA ASN A 84 3.57 20.05 -5.35
C ASN A 84 2.07 19.65 -5.31
N SER A 85 1.73 18.68 -4.46
CA SER A 85 0.37 18.29 -4.11
C SER A 85 0.33 17.86 -2.65
N LYS A 86 -0.61 18.43 -1.91
CA LYS A 86 -0.82 18.07 -0.50
C LYS A 86 -1.39 16.66 -0.34
N VAL A 87 -2.26 16.27 -1.28
CA VAL A 87 -2.86 14.93 -1.34
C VAL A 87 -2.53 14.30 -2.68
N SER A 88 -1.84 13.17 -2.65
CA SER A 88 -1.38 12.44 -3.83
C SER A 88 -1.99 11.05 -3.85
N LEU A 89 -2.49 10.62 -5.01
CA LEU A 89 -2.90 9.24 -5.26
C LEU A 89 -1.96 8.64 -6.31
N VAL A 90 -1.22 7.59 -5.94
CA VAL A 90 -0.39 6.82 -6.87
C VAL A 90 -1.10 5.52 -7.21
N VAL A 91 -1.35 5.32 -8.51
CA VAL A 91 -2.05 4.15 -9.02
C VAL A 91 -1.06 3.25 -9.76
N ARG A 92 -0.92 2.02 -9.29
CA ARG A 92 -0.03 1.01 -9.87
C ARG A 92 -0.71 -0.36 -9.84
N PRO A 93 -0.38 -1.27 -10.78
CA PRO A 93 -0.92 -2.61 -10.75
C PRO A 93 -0.61 -3.36 -9.45
N ARG A 94 -1.29 -4.49 -9.25
CA ARG A 94 -1.09 -5.34 -8.07
C ARG A 94 0.36 -5.81 -7.96
N ARG A 95 0.84 -5.94 -6.73
CA ARG A 95 2.20 -6.43 -6.40
C ARG A 95 3.38 -5.56 -6.89
N PHE A 96 3.15 -4.28 -7.20
CA PHE A 96 4.19 -3.29 -7.55
C PHE A 96 4.95 -2.66 -6.36
N GLY A 97 4.96 -3.30 -5.19
CA GLY A 97 5.70 -2.80 -4.00
C GLY A 97 5.02 -1.64 -3.24
N LYS A 98 3.71 -1.42 -3.45
CA LYS A 98 2.97 -0.29 -2.86
C LYS A 98 3.01 -0.26 -1.32
N THR A 99 2.71 -1.38 -0.67
CA THR A 99 2.71 -1.48 0.80
C THR A 99 4.10 -1.29 1.39
N ILE A 100 5.14 -1.90 0.81
CA ILE A 100 6.54 -1.76 1.26
C ILE A 100 6.94 -0.29 1.22
N ASN A 101 6.61 0.42 0.13
CA ASN A 101 6.87 1.84 -0.01
C ASN A 101 6.14 2.69 1.04
N LEU A 102 4.88 2.40 1.35
CA LEU A 102 4.16 3.12 2.40
C LEU A 102 4.71 2.83 3.80
N THR A 103 5.10 1.59 4.09
CA THR A 103 5.71 1.25 5.39
C THR A 103 7.08 1.89 5.55
N MET A 104 7.86 2.02 4.47
CA MET A 104 9.10 2.80 4.44
C MET A 104 8.84 4.28 4.77
N LEU A 105 7.84 4.92 4.14
CA LEU A 105 7.48 6.31 4.47
C LEU A 105 7.03 6.43 5.93
N LYS A 106 6.25 5.46 6.43
CA LYS A 106 5.83 5.41 7.83
C LYS A 106 7.05 5.38 8.77
N GLU A 107 8.01 4.48 8.54
CA GLU A 107 9.22 4.42 9.38
C GLU A 107 10.08 5.68 9.27
N PHE A 108 10.16 6.30 8.09
CA PHE A 108 10.92 7.54 7.90
C PHE A 108 10.34 8.73 8.65
N PHE A 109 9.02 8.94 8.57
CA PHE A 109 8.40 10.18 9.08
C PHE A 109 7.95 10.12 10.52
N SER A 110 7.53 8.94 10.99
CA SER A 110 6.83 8.80 12.28
C SER A 110 7.66 9.35 13.44
N ILE A 111 7.08 10.21 14.27
CA ILE A 111 7.71 10.58 15.54
C ILE A 111 7.88 9.32 16.40
N PRO A 112 9.09 9.03 16.90
CA PRO A 112 9.34 7.95 17.84
C PRO A 112 8.55 8.18 19.12
N ILE A 113 7.79 7.17 19.56
CA ILE A 113 7.07 7.22 20.84
C ILE A 113 8.04 6.92 22.02
N HIS A 114 9.16 6.26 21.72
CA HIS A 114 10.25 5.96 22.64
C HIS A 114 11.56 6.52 22.06
N LEU A 115 12.44 7.07 22.90
CA LEU A 115 13.65 7.78 22.45
C LEU A 115 14.65 6.89 21.70
N ASP A 116 14.79 5.64 22.13
CA ASP A 116 15.64 4.60 21.53
C ASP A 116 15.18 4.13 20.14
N ASN A 117 13.91 4.38 19.79
CA ASN A 117 13.35 4.04 18.48
C ASN A 117 13.87 4.95 17.36
N GLU A 118 14.38 6.16 17.65
CA GLU A 118 14.96 7.03 16.61
C GLU A 118 16.26 6.42 16.03
N ASP A 119 17.17 5.98 16.90
CA ASP A 119 18.46 5.39 16.49
C ASP A 119 18.24 4.09 15.72
N TYR A 120 17.31 3.26 16.19
CA TYR A 120 16.89 2.06 15.48
C TYR A 120 16.37 2.39 14.07
N ARG A 121 15.48 3.36 13.93
CA ARG A 121 14.97 3.78 12.61
C ARG A 121 16.06 4.37 11.73
N ARG A 122 17.00 5.12 12.32
CA ARG A 122 18.11 5.71 11.57
C ARG A 122 18.96 4.63 10.92
N GLU A 123 19.19 3.52 11.63
CA GLU A 123 19.90 2.37 11.07
C GLU A 123 19.14 1.72 9.89
N LEU A 124 17.79 1.70 9.89
CA LEU A 124 17.01 1.19 8.73
C LEU A 124 17.30 1.95 7.43
N PHE A 125 17.70 3.22 7.51
CA PHE A 125 18.02 4.06 6.35
C PHE A 125 19.52 4.22 6.12
N LYS A 126 20.35 3.54 6.90
CA LYS A 126 21.79 3.59 6.73
C LYS A 126 22.20 3.10 5.35
N ASP A 127 23.13 3.84 4.76
CA ASP A 127 23.66 3.63 3.41
C ASP A 127 22.63 3.69 2.27
N THR A 128 21.37 4.01 2.55
CA THR A 128 20.34 4.19 1.51
C THR A 128 20.55 5.48 0.72
N LYS A 129 19.97 5.53 -0.47
CA LYS A 129 20.02 6.68 -1.38
C LYS A 129 19.48 7.94 -0.73
N ILE A 130 18.35 7.89 -0.01
CA ILE A 130 17.80 9.10 0.63
C ILE A 130 18.79 9.73 1.62
N MET A 131 19.51 8.92 2.39
CA MET A 131 20.48 9.41 3.37
C MET A 131 21.73 9.98 2.70
N LYS A 132 22.17 9.39 1.59
CA LYS A 132 23.37 9.83 0.85
C LYS A 132 23.12 11.03 -0.04
N GLU A 133 22.01 11.02 -0.77
CA GLU A 133 21.72 11.97 -1.84
C GLU A 133 20.90 13.18 -1.34
N ARG A 134 20.07 12.99 -0.32
CA ARG A 134 19.16 14.04 0.23
C ARG A 134 19.27 14.19 1.76
N PRO A 135 20.48 14.43 2.30
CA PRO A 135 20.66 14.66 3.74
C PRO A 135 19.84 15.86 4.24
N ASP A 136 19.58 16.85 3.39
CA ASP A 136 18.72 18.00 3.68
C ASP A 136 17.29 17.60 4.06
N LEU A 137 16.70 16.65 3.31
CA LEU A 137 15.36 16.15 3.59
C LEU A 137 15.35 15.21 4.79
N PHE A 138 16.42 14.40 4.93
CA PHE A 138 16.62 13.55 6.09
C PHE A 138 16.59 14.38 7.37
N ASP A 139 17.45 15.39 7.49
CA ASP A 139 17.53 16.25 8.66
C ASP A 139 16.22 17.00 8.94
N LYS A 140 15.50 17.42 7.89
CA LYS A 140 14.28 18.22 8.04
C LYS A 140 13.05 17.40 8.40
N HIS A 141 12.93 16.16 7.93
CA HIS A 141 11.67 15.40 8.00
C HIS A 141 11.76 14.05 8.70
N PHE A 142 12.95 13.47 8.84
CA PHE A 142 13.12 12.17 9.50
C PHE A 142 12.61 12.24 10.95
N CYS A 143 11.72 11.32 11.32
CA CYS A 143 11.15 11.20 12.66
C CYS A 143 10.46 12.47 13.21
N LYS A 144 9.93 13.35 12.36
CA LYS A 144 9.39 14.68 12.74
C LYS A 144 7.90 14.89 12.54
N HIS A 145 7.17 13.87 12.08
CA HIS A 145 5.74 13.99 11.79
C HIS A 145 4.93 12.89 12.50
N PRO A 146 3.80 13.21 13.16
CA PRO A 146 2.84 12.17 13.50
C PRO A 146 2.31 11.53 12.21
N VAL A 147 2.28 10.20 12.16
CA VAL A 147 1.80 9.46 10.97
C VAL A 147 0.52 8.73 11.30
N ILE A 148 -0.50 8.94 10.46
CA ILE A 148 -1.70 8.11 10.40
C ILE A 148 -1.53 7.15 9.24
N PHE A 149 -1.32 5.87 9.54
CA PHE A 149 -1.24 4.80 8.55
C PHE A 149 -2.49 3.92 8.61
N LEU A 150 -3.22 3.84 7.50
CA LEU A 150 -4.44 3.04 7.39
C LEU A 150 -4.31 2.09 6.20
N SER A 151 -4.25 0.79 6.47
CA SER A 151 -4.34 -0.23 5.44
C SER A 151 -5.77 -0.73 5.35
N LEU A 152 -6.40 -0.57 4.18
CA LEU A 152 -7.76 -1.01 3.92
C LEU A 152 -7.82 -2.41 3.32
N LYS A 153 -6.84 -3.26 3.63
CA LYS A 153 -6.78 -4.67 3.22
C LYS A 153 -7.83 -5.55 3.90
N GLY A 154 -8.23 -6.62 3.21
CA GLY A 154 -8.92 -7.76 3.81
C GLY A 154 -10.44 -7.65 3.89
N PHE A 155 -11.08 -6.77 3.12
CA PHE A 155 -12.54 -6.71 3.04
C PHE A 155 -13.15 -7.88 2.23
N ASP A 156 -12.34 -8.81 1.71
CA ASP A 156 -12.75 -9.88 0.77
C ASP A 156 -14.00 -10.67 1.18
N ASN A 157 -14.24 -10.84 2.48
CA ASN A 157 -15.37 -11.60 3.02
C ASN A 157 -16.53 -10.74 3.55
N CYS A 158 -16.46 -9.41 3.42
CA CYS A 158 -17.54 -8.51 3.82
C CYS A 158 -18.64 -8.54 2.75
N LYS A 159 -19.63 -9.41 2.94
CA LYS A 159 -20.78 -9.60 2.04
C LYS A 159 -21.86 -8.54 2.23
N THR A 160 -21.81 -7.79 3.34
CA THR A 160 -22.77 -6.71 3.62
C THR A 160 -22.07 -5.43 4.05
N TRP A 161 -22.77 -4.30 3.89
CA TRP A 161 -22.31 -3.01 4.42
C TRP A 161 -22.06 -3.04 5.93
N SER A 162 -22.88 -3.79 6.68
CA SER A 162 -22.71 -3.92 8.13
C SER A 162 -21.38 -4.59 8.49
N GLU A 163 -21.04 -5.69 7.81
CA GLU A 163 -19.77 -6.40 8.02
C GLU A 163 -18.56 -5.52 7.67
N MET A 164 -18.64 -4.73 6.60
CA MET A 164 -17.59 -3.78 6.24
C MET A 164 -17.41 -2.70 7.30
N LYS A 165 -18.49 -2.12 7.83
CA LYS A 165 -18.43 -1.13 8.91
C LYS A 165 -17.79 -1.69 10.18
N VAL A 166 -18.16 -2.89 10.60
CA VAL A 166 -17.57 -3.56 11.78
C VAL A 166 -16.07 -3.75 11.57
N LYS A 167 -15.67 -4.24 10.39
CA LYS A 167 -14.25 -4.42 10.07
C LYS A 167 -13.48 -3.10 10.05
N LEU A 168 -14.04 -2.04 9.48
CA LEU A 168 -13.45 -0.71 9.49
C LEU A 168 -13.34 -0.16 10.93
N LEU A 169 -14.35 -0.37 11.77
CA LEU A 169 -14.30 0.03 13.18
C LEU A 169 -13.18 -0.69 13.92
N GLY A 170 -12.95 -1.98 13.66
CA GLY A 170 -11.80 -2.72 14.21
C GLY A 170 -10.44 -2.15 13.75
N MET A 171 -10.33 -1.72 12.48
CA MET A 171 -9.12 -1.05 11.97
C MET A 171 -8.89 0.30 12.68
N LEU A 172 -9.94 1.13 12.80
CA LEU A 172 -9.87 2.41 13.51
C LEU A 172 -9.56 2.23 14.99
N THR A 173 -10.11 1.19 15.62
CA THR A 173 -9.83 0.82 17.00
C THR A 173 -8.34 0.51 17.19
N THR A 174 -7.77 -0.30 16.31
CA THR A 174 -6.33 -0.63 16.35
C THR A 174 -5.48 0.63 16.19
N LEU A 175 -5.85 1.51 15.25
CA LEU A 175 -5.19 2.80 15.06
C LEU A 175 -5.25 3.67 16.33
N TYR A 176 -6.42 3.81 16.95
CA TYR A 176 -6.58 4.56 18.21
C TYR A 176 -5.77 3.95 19.35
N LYS A 177 -5.74 2.62 19.46
CA LYS A 177 -4.92 1.91 20.46
C LYS A 177 -3.44 2.21 20.28
N ASN A 178 -2.94 2.24 19.04
CA ASN A 178 -1.54 2.58 18.72
C ASN A 178 -1.17 4.03 19.11
N HIS A 179 -2.17 4.91 19.24
CA HIS A 179 -1.98 6.30 19.66
C HIS A 179 -2.44 6.58 21.10
N SER A 180 -2.62 5.55 21.93
CA SER A 180 -3.06 5.70 23.34
C SER A 180 -2.17 6.61 24.18
N TYR A 181 -0.89 6.79 23.79
CA TYR A 181 0.06 7.65 24.51
C TYR A 181 -0.35 9.13 24.56
N ILE A 182 -1.25 9.58 23.68
CA ILE A 182 -1.78 10.96 23.71
C ILE A 182 -2.96 11.12 24.66
N TYR A 183 -3.55 10.01 25.12
CA TYR A 183 -4.86 9.99 25.79
C TYR A 183 -4.92 10.91 27.01
N ASP A 184 -3.88 10.95 27.83
CA ASP A 184 -3.87 11.74 29.06
C ASP A 184 -3.93 13.25 28.82
N LYS A 185 -3.49 13.71 27.64
CA LYS A 185 -3.51 15.12 27.24
C LYS A 185 -4.85 15.57 26.65
N LEU A 186 -5.75 14.63 26.36
CA LEU A 186 -7.07 14.94 25.81
C LEU A 186 -8.00 15.55 26.87
N ASP A 187 -8.88 16.44 26.43
CA ASP A 187 -9.94 16.98 27.29
C ASP A 187 -11.03 15.93 27.59
N PRO A 188 -11.94 16.14 28.57
CA PRO A 188 -12.96 15.17 28.92
C PRO A 188 -13.91 14.76 27.77
N TYR A 189 -14.23 15.68 26.86
CA TYR A 189 -15.08 15.40 25.70
C TYR A 189 -14.33 14.58 24.66
N GLU A 190 -13.08 14.95 24.38
CA GLU A 190 -12.18 14.21 23.49
C GLU A 190 -11.93 12.79 24.01
N LYS A 191 -11.69 12.61 25.32
CA LYS A 191 -11.55 11.30 25.96
C LYS A 191 -12.78 10.42 25.76
N LYS A 192 -13.99 10.99 25.92
CA LYS A 192 -15.24 10.25 25.69
C LYS A 192 -15.28 9.71 24.27
N ARG A 193 -15.02 10.57 23.28
CA ARG A 193 -15.04 10.20 21.86
C ARG A 193 -13.93 9.22 21.49
N PHE A 194 -12.73 9.42 22.02
CA PHE A 194 -11.60 8.51 21.85
C PHE A 194 -11.91 7.12 22.38
N ASN A 195 -12.58 7.02 23.53
CA ASN A 195 -12.99 5.75 24.11
C ASN A 195 -14.05 5.03 23.28
N GLN A 196 -15.04 5.74 22.71
CA GLN A 196 -16.07 5.12 21.86
C GLN A 196 -15.45 4.36 20.68
N ILE A 197 -14.46 4.97 20.01
CA ILE A 197 -13.76 4.31 18.91
C ILE A 197 -12.86 3.19 19.46
N ARG A 198 -12.07 3.47 20.52
CA ARG A 198 -11.13 2.50 21.11
C ARG A 198 -11.80 1.25 21.70
N SER A 199 -13.09 1.33 22.06
CA SER A 199 -13.87 0.22 22.62
C SER A 199 -14.78 -0.46 21.59
N GLU A 200 -14.65 -0.17 20.29
CA GLU A 200 -15.51 -0.72 19.24
C GLU A 200 -17.01 -0.49 19.52
N ASP A 201 -17.38 0.70 20.03
CA ASP A 201 -18.78 1.04 20.27
C ASP A 201 -19.55 1.12 18.94
N GLU A 202 -20.40 0.12 18.68
CA GLU A 202 -21.23 0.06 17.47
C GLU A 202 -22.23 1.23 17.36
N ASN A 203 -22.54 1.89 18.48
CA ASN A 203 -23.40 3.08 18.51
C ASN A 203 -22.61 4.39 18.33
N CYS A 204 -21.30 4.31 18.07
CA CYS A 204 -20.47 5.47 17.81
C CYS A 204 -21.03 6.23 16.60
N LYS A 205 -21.71 7.34 16.85
CA LYS A 205 -22.17 8.25 15.80
C LYS A 205 -20.94 8.97 15.22
N ARG A 206 -20.92 9.15 13.90
CA ARG A 206 -19.86 9.87 13.16
C ARG A 206 -18.49 9.17 13.13
N ILE A 207 -18.48 7.87 12.84
CA ILE A 207 -17.24 7.09 12.60
C ILE A 207 -16.42 7.70 11.44
N ASP A 208 -17.09 8.32 10.47
CA ASP A 208 -16.50 9.03 9.34
C ASP A 208 -15.63 10.25 9.74
N ASP A 209 -15.75 10.75 10.98
CA ASP A 209 -14.87 11.81 11.48
C ASP A 209 -13.68 11.28 12.30
N ALA A 210 -13.60 9.97 12.57
CA ALA A 210 -12.62 9.38 13.48
C ALA A 210 -11.17 9.73 13.11
N LEU A 211 -10.84 9.79 11.82
CA LEU A 211 -9.49 10.12 11.37
C LEU A 211 -9.18 11.62 11.52
N VAL A 212 -10.19 12.49 11.38
CA VAL A 212 -10.03 13.94 11.60
C VAL A 212 -9.75 14.19 13.07
N ASP A 213 -10.53 13.59 13.97
CA ASP A 213 -10.34 13.73 15.41
C ASP A 213 -8.94 13.28 15.82
N LEU A 214 -8.52 12.10 15.36
CA LEU A 214 -7.18 11.59 15.64
C LEU A 214 -6.09 12.53 15.13
N SER A 215 -6.22 13.05 13.90
CA SER A 215 -5.23 13.99 13.34
C SER A 215 -5.12 15.29 14.15
N LYS A 216 -6.24 15.79 14.67
CA LYS A 216 -6.27 16.95 15.55
C LYS A 216 -5.55 16.64 16.86
N HIS A 217 -5.91 15.54 17.52
CA HIS A 217 -5.29 15.13 18.79
C HIS A 217 -3.78 14.93 18.65
N LEU A 218 -3.33 14.30 17.57
CA LEU A 218 -1.90 14.10 17.29
C LEU A 218 -1.18 15.42 17.06
N LYS A 219 -1.78 16.35 16.28
CA LYS A 219 -1.21 17.68 16.09
C LYS A 219 -1.11 18.46 17.39
N ASP A 220 -2.17 18.43 18.20
CA ASP A 220 -2.19 19.16 19.47
C ASP A 220 -1.15 18.61 20.46
N TYR A 221 -0.94 17.29 20.47
CA TYR A 221 0.09 16.64 21.29
C TYR A 221 1.52 16.93 20.78
N HIS A 222 1.80 16.69 19.50
CA HIS A 222 3.14 16.75 18.92
C HIS A 222 3.54 18.14 18.40
N ARG A 223 2.59 19.07 18.32
CA ARG A 223 2.75 20.41 17.70
C ARG A 223 3.24 20.36 16.24
N SER A 224 2.96 19.26 15.55
CA SER A 224 3.33 19.01 14.16
C SER A 224 2.15 18.45 13.39
N ASN A 225 2.00 18.84 12.13
CA ASN A 225 0.91 18.35 11.28
C ASN A 225 1.13 16.89 10.90
N CYS A 226 0.05 16.16 10.64
CA CYS A 226 0.10 14.73 10.35
C CYS A 226 0.48 14.43 8.91
N ILE A 227 1.27 13.39 8.71
CA ILE A 227 1.38 12.69 7.43
C ILE A 227 0.34 11.55 7.41
N VAL A 228 -0.45 11.46 6.34
CA VAL A 228 -1.48 10.43 6.17
C VAL A 228 -1.09 9.47 5.05
N LEU A 229 -1.05 8.17 5.35
CA LEU A 229 -0.68 7.12 4.41
C LEU A 229 -1.82 6.10 4.35
N ILE A 230 -2.43 5.93 3.17
CA ILE A 230 -3.56 5.02 2.98
C ILE A 230 -3.20 3.97 1.94
N ASP A 231 -3.19 2.71 2.37
CA ASP A 231 -2.96 1.55 1.51
C ASP A 231 -4.30 0.94 1.05
N GLU A 232 -4.33 0.46 -0.19
CA GLU A 232 -5.49 -0.15 -0.84
C GLU A 232 -6.78 0.67 -0.71
N TYR A 233 -6.67 1.99 -0.97
CA TYR A 233 -7.78 2.93 -0.80
C TYR A 233 -9.06 2.56 -1.59
N ASP A 234 -8.90 1.85 -2.71
CA ASP A 234 -9.95 1.44 -3.62
C ASP A 234 -10.56 0.07 -3.31
N HIS A 235 -9.88 -0.78 -2.52
CA HIS A 235 -10.32 -2.15 -2.24
C HIS A 235 -11.72 -2.24 -1.60
N PRO A 236 -12.10 -1.39 -0.61
CA PRO A 236 -13.44 -1.46 -0.04
C PRO A 236 -14.56 -1.24 -1.08
N LEU A 237 -14.33 -0.37 -2.06
CA LEU A 237 -15.33 -0.08 -3.08
C LEU A 237 -15.46 -1.20 -4.12
N ASP A 238 -14.36 -1.88 -4.44
CA ASP A 238 -14.37 -3.12 -5.25
C ASP A 238 -15.22 -4.21 -4.58
N ILE A 239 -15.01 -4.44 -3.28
CA ILE A 239 -15.81 -5.40 -2.50
C ILE A 239 -17.28 -4.98 -2.44
N ALA A 240 -17.55 -3.70 -2.16
CA ALA A 240 -18.92 -3.19 -2.09
C ALA A 240 -19.67 -3.32 -3.42
N TYR A 241 -18.98 -3.13 -4.54
CA TYR A 241 -19.53 -3.38 -5.87
C TYR A 241 -19.87 -4.87 -6.07
N ARG A 242 -18.92 -5.77 -5.78
CA ARG A 242 -19.10 -7.22 -5.92
C ARG A 242 -20.27 -7.78 -5.13
N TYR A 243 -20.54 -7.21 -3.95
CA TYR A 243 -21.61 -7.64 -3.05
C TYR A 243 -22.83 -6.72 -3.04
N GLN A 244 -22.93 -5.81 -4.02
CA GLN A 244 -24.12 -4.98 -4.28
C GLN A 244 -24.51 -4.01 -3.14
N TYR A 245 -23.53 -3.41 -2.46
CA TYR A 245 -23.74 -2.30 -1.49
C TYR A 245 -22.82 -1.09 -1.79
N TYR A 246 -22.51 -0.89 -3.07
CA TYR A 246 -21.56 0.13 -3.54
C TYR A 246 -21.93 1.55 -3.10
N GLU A 247 -23.21 1.93 -3.17
CA GLU A 247 -23.64 3.31 -2.88
C GLU A 247 -23.46 3.68 -1.42
N GLU A 248 -23.75 2.76 -0.50
CA GLU A 248 -23.55 2.95 0.93
C GLU A 248 -22.07 3.12 1.27
N ALA A 249 -21.22 2.24 0.73
CA ALA A 249 -19.78 2.31 0.95
C ALA A 249 -19.19 3.58 0.31
N ARG A 250 -19.56 3.89 -0.93
CA ARG A 250 -19.11 5.09 -1.67
C ARG A 250 -19.46 6.36 -0.90
N GLY A 251 -20.69 6.49 -0.41
CA GLY A 251 -21.13 7.63 0.38
C GLY A 251 -20.32 7.78 1.68
N PHE A 252 -20.10 6.67 2.40
CA PHE A 252 -19.33 6.68 3.64
C PHE A 252 -17.84 7.04 3.41
N PHE A 253 -17.16 6.38 2.47
CA PHE A 253 -15.74 6.66 2.20
C PHE A 253 -15.54 8.07 1.62
N ALA A 254 -16.52 8.60 0.89
CA ALA A 254 -16.52 10.01 0.47
C ALA A 254 -16.57 10.97 1.65
N SER A 255 -17.40 10.69 2.66
CA SER A 255 -17.43 11.47 3.90
C SER A 255 -16.10 11.36 4.65
N LEU A 256 -15.64 10.13 4.92
CA LEU A 256 -14.42 9.85 5.68
C LEU A 256 -13.18 10.52 5.07
N PHE A 257 -12.94 10.29 3.77
CA PHE A 257 -11.78 10.87 3.09
C PHE A 257 -11.98 12.36 2.79
N GLY A 258 -13.21 12.81 2.51
CA GLY A 258 -13.53 14.23 2.34
C GLY A 258 -13.18 15.04 3.59
N ALA A 259 -13.61 14.55 4.75
CA ALA A 259 -13.32 15.16 6.03
C ALA A 259 -11.81 15.17 6.32
N LEU A 260 -11.12 14.04 6.14
CA LEU A 260 -9.70 13.89 6.44
C LEU A 260 -8.75 14.64 5.51
N LEU A 261 -9.03 14.65 4.21
CA LEU A 261 -8.06 15.05 3.18
C LEU A 261 -8.34 16.42 2.57
N LYS A 262 -9.57 16.93 2.66
CA LYS A 262 -9.95 18.22 2.06
C LYS A 262 -10.22 19.31 3.09
N SER A 263 -11.00 19.02 4.12
CA SER A 263 -11.45 20.01 5.11
C SER A 263 -10.56 20.07 6.37
N ASN A 264 -9.37 19.47 6.31
CA ASN A 264 -8.48 19.25 7.47
C ASN A 264 -7.10 19.90 7.33
N ASP A 265 -7.01 20.97 6.52
CA ASP A 265 -5.72 21.55 6.13
C ASP A 265 -4.82 21.96 7.29
N LYS A 266 -5.43 22.36 8.42
CA LYS A 266 -4.72 22.76 9.62
C LYS A 266 -4.03 21.60 10.34
N ASN A 267 -4.42 20.35 10.09
CA ASN A 267 -3.88 19.17 10.78
C ASN A 267 -3.13 18.23 9.83
N LEU A 268 -3.21 18.47 8.53
CA LEU A 268 -2.59 17.64 7.49
C LEU A 268 -1.35 18.35 6.94
N GLU A 269 -0.20 17.68 6.99
CA GLU A 269 1.02 18.10 6.30
C GLU A 269 0.97 17.62 4.85
N LYS A 270 0.85 16.30 4.68
CA LYS A 270 0.80 15.64 3.38
C LYS A 270 0.11 14.29 3.46
N ALA A 271 -0.45 13.85 2.34
CA ALA A 271 -1.11 12.55 2.22
C ALA A 271 -0.67 11.80 0.97
N LEU A 272 -0.43 10.49 1.11
CA LEU A 272 -0.22 9.56 0.01
C LEU A 272 -1.22 8.40 0.11
N LEU A 273 -2.02 8.26 -0.93
CA LEU A 273 -2.90 7.12 -1.14
C LEU A 273 -2.28 6.26 -2.24
N VAL A 274 -2.36 4.95 -2.08
CA VAL A 274 -1.96 4.00 -3.12
C VAL A 274 -3.06 2.98 -3.36
N GLY A 275 -3.20 2.55 -4.61
CA GLY A 275 -4.23 1.60 -5.01
C GLY A 275 -4.02 1.07 -6.43
N VAL A 276 -4.98 0.29 -6.90
CA VAL A 276 -4.94 -0.34 -8.24
C VAL A 276 -5.68 0.50 -9.27
N SER A 277 -6.81 1.08 -8.89
CA SER A 277 -7.76 1.76 -9.80
C SER A 277 -8.05 3.20 -9.36
N ARG A 278 -8.85 3.91 -10.15
CA ARG A 278 -9.41 5.26 -9.85
C ARG A 278 -10.91 5.21 -9.52
N VAL A 279 -11.38 4.10 -8.94
CA VAL A 279 -12.78 3.84 -8.56
C VAL A 279 -13.26 4.69 -7.38
N ALA A 280 -12.31 5.14 -6.56
CA ALA A 280 -12.57 5.75 -5.27
C ALA A 280 -12.12 7.20 -5.19
N LYS A 281 -12.02 7.94 -6.30
CA LYS A 281 -11.92 9.41 -6.21
C LYS A 281 -13.29 9.89 -5.71
N PRO A 282 -13.47 10.09 -4.39
CA PRO A 282 -14.79 10.33 -3.86
C PRO A 282 -15.26 11.63 -4.47
N ALA A 283 -16.47 11.63 -5.02
CA ALA A 283 -17.06 12.80 -5.65
C ALA A 283 -16.96 13.98 -4.66
N GLY A 284 -16.02 14.91 -4.91
CA GLY A 284 -15.71 16.01 -3.99
C GLY A 284 -14.24 16.19 -3.61
N LEU A 285 -13.35 15.18 -3.71
CA LEU A 285 -11.90 15.36 -3.53
C LEU A 285 -11.25 15.98 -4.76
N ASN A 286 -11.53 17.26 -4.99
CA ASN A 286 -10.92 18.04 -6.08
C ASN A 286 -9.50 18.51 -5.76
N ASN A 287 -9.02 18.33 -4.53
CA ASN A 287 -7.64 18.63 -4.12
C ASN A 287 -6.67 17.45 -4.28
N LEU A 288 -7.16 16.30 -4.76
CA LEU A 288 -6.37 15.08 -4.98
C LEU A 288 -5.66 15.13 -6.35
N LYS A 289 -4.32 15.09 -6.34
CA LYS A 289 -3.53 14.89 -7.56
C LYS A 289 -3.29 13.41 -7.80
N VAL A 290 -3.63 12.93 -9.00
CA VAL A 290 -3.50 11.51 -9.36
C VAL A 290 -2.30 11.27 -10.26
N PHE A 291 -1.54 10.23 -9.95
CA PHE A 291 -0.33 9.78 -10.64
C PHE A 291 -0.54 8.34 -11.15
N PRO A 292 -1.22 8.18 -12.31
CA PRO A 292 -1.39 6.87 -12.93
C PRO A 292 -0.06 6.31 -13.45
N MET A 293 -0.06 5.06 -13.92
CA MET A 293 1.15 4.37 -14.37
C MET A 293 1.88 5.08 -15.50
N HIS A 294 1.18 5.74 -16.42
CA HIS A 294 1.79 6.50 -17.52
C HIS A 294 2.34 7.89 -17.11
N ASN A 295 2.24 8.28 -15.83
CA ASN A 295 2.79 9.54 -15.35
C ASN A 295 4.26 9.37 -14.93
N LYS A 296 5.12 10.31 -15.33
CA LYS A 296 6.55 10.31 -14.98
C LYS A 296 6.82 10.42 -13.49
N LYS A 297 5.98 11.15 -12.73
CA LYS A 297 6.19 11.28 -11.28
C LYS A 297 5.99 9.95 -10.59
N PHE A 298 6.84 9.64 -9.61
CA PHE A 298 6.84 8.36 -8.89
C PHE A 298 7.05 7.13 -9.78
N VAL A 299 7.62 7.28 -10.99
CA VAL A 299 7.74 6.16 -11.93
C VAL A 299 8.67 5.07 -11.42
N ASP A 300 9.90 5.44 -11.08
CA ASP A 300 10.98 4.58 -10.66
C ASP A 300 10.86 4.14 -9.19
N CYS A 301 9.89 4.69 -8.47
CA CYS A 301 9.62 4.34 -7.08
C CYS A 301 8.86 3.01 -6.94
N PHE A 302 8.15 2.56 -7.97
CA PHE A 302 7.30 1.35 -7.93
C PHE A 302 7.63 0.43 -9.10
N GLY A 303 7.76 -0.87 -8.84
CA GLY A 303 8.28 -1.81 -9.83
C GLY A 303 9.81 -1.80 -9.92
N PHE A 304 10.36 -2.70 -10.72
CA PHE A 304 11.81 -2.76 -10.96
C PHE A 304 12.15 -2.28 -12.37
N THR A 305 13.28 -1.60 -12.49
CA THR A 305 13.89 -1.13 -13.74
C THR A 305 14.89 -2.16 -14.27
N GLU A 306 15.32 -2.01 -15.53
CA GLU A 306 16.32 -2.90 -16.14
C GLU A 306 17.63 -2.97 -15.33
N ASP A 307 18.15 -1.83 -14.87
CA ASP A 307 19.36 -1.76 -14.02
C ASP A 307 19.19 -2.59 -12.75
N GLU A 308 18.01 -2.50 -12.13
CA GLU A 308 17.68 -3.21 -10.90
C GLU A 308 17.52 -4.71 -11.13
N ILE A 309 16.93 -5.13 -12.25
CA ILE A 309 16.87 -6.55 -12.61
C ILE A 309 18.28 -7.09 -12.89
N SER A 310 19.10 -6.34 -13.62
CA SER A 310 20.45 -6.77 -13.96
C SER A 310 21.31 -7.03 -12.71
N ILE A 311 21.28 -6.10 -11.74
CA ILE A 311 22.03 -6.27 -10.49
C ILE A 311 21.43 -7.35 -9.58
N LEU A 312 20.10 -7.49 -9.58
CA LEU A 312 19.40 -8.51 -8.80
C LEU A 312 19.70 -9.92 -9.33
N LEU A 313 19.68 -10.13 -10.64
CA LEU A 313 20.07 -11.40 -11.25
C LEU A 313 21.56 -11.68 -11.06
N GLN A 314 22.42 -10.66 -11.09
CA GLN A 314 23.84 -10.82 -10.78
C GLN A 314 24.07 -11.25 -9.32
N HIS A 315 23.33 -10.69 -8.36
CA HIS A 315 23.41 -11.09 -6.95
C HIS A 315 23.00 -12.55 -6.71
N ASN A 316 22.10 -13.09 -7.54
CA ASN A 316 21.60 -14.45 -7.42
C ASN A 316 22.22 -15.42 -8.45
N ASP A 317 23.35 -15.09 -9.07
CA ASP A 317 24.05 -15.93 -10.05
C ASP A 317 23.21 -16.32 -11.29
N MET A 318 22.21 -15.50 -11.65
CA MET A 318 21.26 -15.74 -12.75
C MET A 318 21.43 -14.74 -13.92
N LYS A 319 22.55 -14.02 -13.99
CA LYS A 319 22.76 -12.96 -14.99
C LYS A 319 22.59 -13.40 -16.44
N CYS A 320 22.87 -14.66 -16.76
CA CYS A 320 22.67 -15.22 -18.11
C CYS A 320 21.20 -15.32 -18.55
N GLN A 321 20.25 -15.25 -17.61
CA GLN A 321 18.81 -15.36 -17.89
C GLN A 321 18.14 -14.00 -18.14
N LEU A 322 18.91 -12.91 -18.22
CA LEU A 322 18.36 -11.56 -18.34
C LEU A 322 17.43 -11.38 -19.56
N ASP A 323 17.79 -11.96 -20.71
CA ASP A 323 16.98 -11.86 -21.93
C ASP A 323 15.66 -12.63 -21.81
N ASP A 324 15.68 -13.81 -21.19
CA ASP A 324 14.48 -14.61 -20.94
C ASP A 324 13.56 -13.92 -19.91
N VAL A 325 14.14 -13.38 -18.83
CA VAL A 325 13.43 -12.58 -17.82
C VAL A 325 12.82 -11.33 -18.46
N ARG A 326 13.53 -10.70 -19.40
CA ARG A 326 13.01 -9.55 -20.16
C ARG A 326 11.78 -9.94 -20.97
N GLN A 327 11.83 -11.05 -21.70
CA GLN A 327 10.68 -11.52 -22.48
C GLN A 327 9.47 -11.87 -21.60
N TRP A 328 9.71 -12.50 -20.44
CA TRP A 328 8.63 -12.97 -19.58
C TRP A 328 7.96 -11.89 -18.75
N TYR A 329 8.75 -10.96 -18.22
CA TYR A 329 8.31 -10.07 -17.14
C TYR A 329 8.46 -8.58 -17.45
N ASN A 330 9.24 -8.18 -18.45
CA ASN A 330 9.35 -6.78 -18.85
C ASN A 330 8.19 -6.37 -19.75
N GLY A 331 7.71 -5.15 -19.61
CA GLY A 331 6.78 -4.61 -20.61
C GLY A 331 5.83 -3.55 -20.12
N TYR A 332 5.79 -3.28 -18.81
CA TYR A 332 4.93 -2.21 -18.30
C TYR A 332 5.54 -0.84 -18.62
N TRP A 333 5.08 -0.23 -19.70
CA TRP A 333 5.59 1.05 -20.20
C TRP A 333 5.06 2.23 -19.38
N VAL A 334 5.97 3.12 -19.02
CA VAL A 334 5.62 4.35 -18.31
C VAL A 334 5.97 5.57 -19.13
N GLY A 335 4.95 6.17 -19.74
CA GLY A 335 4.98 7.56 -20.24
C GLY A 335 6.07 7.87 -21.27
N ASN A 336 6.54 6.87 -22.02
CA ASN A 336 7.67 6.97 -22.94
C ASN A 336 9.06 7.11 -22.29
N TYR A 337 9.21 6.69 -21.03
CA TYR A 337 10.46 6.84 -20.28
C TYR A 337 11.18 5.51 -20.04
N LEU A 338 10.46 4.49 -19.57
CA LEU A 338 11.05 3.21 -19.19
C LEU A 338 10.00 2.09 -19.18
N HIS A 339 10.49 0.86 -19.30
CA HIS A 339 9.70 -0.33 -18.97
C HIS A 339 10.01 -0.79 -17.55
N LEU A 340 8.95 -1.23 -16.87
CA LEU A 340 9.02 -1.77 -15.53
C LEU A 340 8.70 -3.25 -15.51
N TYR A 341 9.27 -3.92 -14.51
CA TYR A 341 9.01 -5.30 -14.14
C TYR A 341 8.15 -5.36 -12.89
N ASN A 342 7.28 -6.38 -12.80
CA ASN A 342 6.52 -6.67 -11.59
C ASN A 342 7.43 -7.28 -10.51
N PRO A 343 7.59 -6.66 -9.33
CA PRO A 343 8.46 -7.15 -8.27
C PRO A 343 8.14 -8.56 -7.77
N TRP A 344 6.85 -8.92 -7.69
CA TRP A 344 6.47 -10.25 -7.24
C TRP A 344 6.90 -11.31 -8.25
N SER A 345 6.62 -11.10 -9.53
CA SER A 345 6.97 -12.07 -10.56
C SER A 345 8.48 -12.32 -10.62
N ILE A 346 9.27 -11.25 -10.49
CA ILE A 346 10.73 -11.34 -10.43
C ILE A 346 11.21 -12.06 -9.18
N ASN A 347 10.71 -11.70 -8.01
CA ASN A 347 11.11 -12.35 -6.77
C ASN A 347 10.76 -13.84 -6.79
N SER A 348 9.55 -14.20 -7.26
CA SER A 348 9.12 -15.60 -7.39
C SER A 348 9.96 -16.39 -8.39
N PHE A 349 10.31 -15.78 -9.53
CA PHE A 349 11.22 -16.39 -10.50
C PHE A 349 12.61 -16.67 -9.88
N ILE A 350 13.17 -15.73 -9.11
CA ILE A 350 14.47 -15.95 -8.47
C ILE A 350 14.39 -17.03 -7.38
N ASP A 351 13.29 -17.09 -6.64
CA ASP A 351 13.09 -18.06 -5.57
C ASP A 351 12.96 -19.50 -6.08
N ASP A 352 12.17 -19.73 -7.13
CA ASP A 352 11.92 -21.08 -7.65
C ASP A 352 12.70 -21.45 -8.93
N GLY A 353 13.34 -20.48 -9.58
CA GLY A 353 14.16 -20.66 -10.78
C GLY A 353 13.36 -20.95 -12.05
N THR A 354 12.04 -20.72 -12.06
CA THR A 354 11.15 -21.09 -13.18
C THR A 354 10.48 -19.90 -13.85
N LEU A 355 10.62 -19.83 -15.18
CA LEU A 355 9.90 -18.88 -16.03
C LEU A 355 8.46 -19.36 -16.21
N LYS A 356 7.55 -18.76 -15.44
CA LYS A 356 6.10 -19.02 -15.50
C LYS A 356 5.31 -17.80 -15.06
N ALA A 357 3.99 -17.87 -15.21
CA ALA A 357 3.09 -16.89 -14.62
C ALA A 357 3.08 -17.06 -13.09
N HIS A 358 3.66 -16.10 -12.38
CA HIS A 358 3.71 -16.03 -10.91
C HIS A 358 2.66 -15.06 -10.38
N TRP A 359 2.36 -14.04 -11.18
CA TRP A 359 1.27 -13.13 -10.98
C TRP A 359 -0.05 -13.73 -11.49
N ILE A 360 -0.53 -14.76 -10.77
CA ILE A 360 -1.88 -15.29 -10.97
C ILE A 360 -2.80 -14.67 -9.92
N ASP A 361 -3.83 -13.97 -10.39
CA ASP A 361 -4.84 -13.34 -9.53
C ASP A 361 -5.85 -14.39 -9.06
N THR A 362 -5.71 -14.79 -7.80
CA THR A 362 -6.58 -15.77 -7.14
C THR A 362 -7.81 -15.15 -6.47
N GLY A 363 -7.96 -13.82 -6.45
CA GLY A 363 -8.97 -13.17 -5.59
C GLY A 363 -9.73 -11.97 -6.16
N GLY A 364 -9.08 -11.07 -6.91
CA GLY A 364 -9.68 -9.78 -7.28
C GLY A 364 -9.88 -9.49 -8.77
N THR A 365 -9.56 -10.43 -9.65
CA THR A 365 -10.07 -10.40 -11.03
C THR A 365 -11.46 -10.98 -11.15
N LYS A 366 -12.10 -11.42 -10.07
CA LYS A 366 -13.44 -12.00 -10.17
C LYS A 366 -14.43 -11.03 -10.82
N ALA A 367 -14.41 -9.76 -10.40
CA ALA A 367 -15.23 -8.72 -11.02
C ALA A 367 -14.90 -8.52 -12.51
N ILE A 368 -13.62 -8.50 -12.87
CA ILE A 368 -13.17 -8.39 -14.28
C ILE A 368 -13.61 -9.62 -15.09
N LYS A 369 -13.48 -10.83 -14.54
CA LYS A 369 -13.89 -12.10 -15.18
C LYS A 369 -15.40 -12.16 -15.39
N ASP A 370 -16.18 -11.74 -14.39
CA ASP A 370 -17.64 -11.66 -14.49
C ASP A 370 -18.08 -10.64 -15.56
N LEU A 371 -17.34 -9.52 -15.69
CA LEU A 371 -17.57 -8.52 -16.75
C LEU A 371 -17.16 -9.02 -18.14
N LEU A 372 -16.06 -9.79 -18.26
CA LEU A 372 -15.62 -10.37 -19.52
C LEU A 372 -16.73 -11.19 -20.17
N TRP A 373 -17.46 -12.00 -19.39
CA TRP A 373 -18.56 -12.84 -19.91
C TRP A 373 -19.72 -12.05 -20.51
N ASN A 374 -19.90 -10.80 -20.09
CA ASN A 374 -20.97 -9.92 -20.56
C ASN A 374 -20.48 -8.89 -21.60
N SER A 375 -19.25 -9.00 -22.08
CA SER A 375 -18.64 -8.07 -23.03
C SER A 375 -19.22 -8.19 -24.45
N THR A 376 -19.16 -7.10 -25.20
CA THR A 376 -19.72 -7.04 -26.56
C THR A 376 -18.85 -7.79 -27.58
N GLU A 377 -19.38 -8.04 -28.78
CA GLU A 377 -18.60 -8.63 -29.88
C GLU A 377 -17.36 -7.79 -30.27
N ASP A 378 -17.47 -6.46 -30.22
CA ASP A 378 -16.34 -5.55 -30.47
C ASP A 378 -15.22 -5.73 -29.43
N PHE A 379 -15.57 -5.93 -28.17
CA PHE A 379 -14.60 -6.26 -27.13
C PHE A 379 -13.87 -7.57 -27.45
N LYS A 380 -14.60 -8.60 -27.88
CA LYS A 380 -14.03 -9.91 -28.26
C LYS A 380 -13.06 -9.78 -29.44
N ASN A 381 -13.45 -9.04 -30.49
CA ASN A 381 -12.60 -8.80 -31.66
C ASN A 381 -11.30 -8.06 -31.32
N ASN A 382 -11.38 -7.04 -30.45
CA ASN A 382 -10.20 -6.34 -29.96
C ASN A 382 -9.32 -7.24 -29.08
N THR A 383 -9.91 -8.10 -28.26
CA THR A 383 -9.19 -9.12 -27.47
C THR A 383 -8.41 -10.09 -28.37
N LEU A 384 -9.02 -10.56 -29.46
CA LEU A 384 -8.33 -11.41 -30.44
C LEU A 384 -7.17 -10.67 -31.12
N THR A 385 -7.31 -9.37 -31.36
CA THR A 385 -6.24 -8.52 -31.94
C THR A 385 -5.04 -8.44 -30.98
N LEU A 386 -5.29 -8.19 -29.69
CA LEU A 386 -4.28 -8.22 -28.64
C LEU A 386 -3.55 -9.57 -28.56
N LEU A 387 -4.28 -10.67 -28.63
CA LEU A 387 -3.71 -12.03 -28.57
C LEU A 387 -2.90 -12.42 -29.79
N LYS A 388 -3.08 -11.73 -30.91
CA LYS A 388 -2.21 -11.85 -32.09
C LYS A 388 -0.94 -10.99 -31.97
N GLY A 389 -0.71 -10.34 -30.83
CA GLY A 389 0.43 -9.46 -30.58
C GLY A 389 0.28 -8.04 -31.13
N HIS A 390 -0.91 -7.65 -31.59
CA HIS A 390 -1.16 -6.30 -32.10
C HIS A 390 -1.71 -5.38 -31.01
N ALA A 391 -1.45 -4.08 -31.13
CA ALA A 391 -2.02 -3.08 -30.24
C ALA A 391 -3.42 -2.63 -30.69
N ILE A 392 -4.22 -2.10 -29.76
CA ILE A 392 -5.56 -1.57 -30.02
C ILE A 392 -5.68 -0.12 -29.58
N LYS A 393 -6.37 0.70 -30.39
CA LYS A 393 -6.56 2.12 -30.10
C LYS A 393 -7.85 2.37 -29.32
N ILE A 394 -7.76 2.23 -28.00
CA ILE A 394 -8.88 2.44 -27.07
C ILE A 394 -8.51 3.46 -26.00
N GLY A 395 -9.39 4.44 -25.79
CA GLY A 395 -9.22 5.43 -24.74
C GLY A 395 -9.50 4.86 -23.35
N ILE A 396 -8.56 5.04 -22.43
CA ILE A 396 -8.71 4.69 -21.01
C ILE A 396 -9.39 5.83 -20.27
N MET A 397 -10.39 5.51 -19.45
CA MET A 397 -11.06 6.52 -18.62
C MET A 397 -10.12 7.01 -17.51
N GLU A 398 -10.20 8.30 -17.22
CA GLU A 398 -9.47 8.86 -16.09
C GLU A 398 -10.02 8.34 -14.76
N ASP A 399 -11.29 8.57 -14.48
CA ASP A 399 -11.95 8.13 -13.25
C ASP A 399 -12.97 7.03 -13.58
N ILE A 400 -13.14 6.07 -12.66
CA ILE A 400 -14.08 4.94 -12.83
C ILE A 400 -15.23 5.13 -11.85
N ASP A 401 -16.46 5.03 -12.35
CA ASP A 401 -17.67 4.93 -11.54
C ASP A 401 -18.37 3.62 -11.89
N TYR A 402 -18.49 2.72 -10.92
CA TYR A 402 -19.12 1.42 -11.16
C TYR A 402 -20.60 1.52 -11.51
N ASN A 403 -21.29 2.62 -11.17
CA ASN A 403 -22.67 2.84 -11.60
C ASN A 403 -22.80 2.98 -13.12
N MET A 404 -21.72 3.34 -13.82
CA MET A 404 -21.71 3.46 -15.28
C MET A 404 -21.53 2.11 -16.00
N LEU A 405 -21.31 1.01 -15.27
CA LEU A 405 -21.09 -0.31 -15.87
C LEU A 405 -22.26 -0.78 -16.73
N THR A 406 -23.50 -0.39 -16.42
CA THR A 406 -24.66 -0.75 -17.25
C THR A 406 -24.73 -0.02 -18.58
N GLN A 407 -24.00 1.08 -18.75
CA GLN A 407 -24.05 1.94 -19.94
C GLN A 407 -22.76 1.88 -20.78
N LYS A 408 -21.62 1.59 -20.16
CA LYS A 408 -20.27 1.65 -20.78
C LYS A 408 -19.41 0.44 -20.40
N VAL A 409 -19.98 -0.76 -20.45
CA VAL A 409 -19.33 -2.03 -20.04
C VAL A 409 -17.90 -2.13 -20.59
N ASP A 410 -17.73 -2.08 -21.91
CA ASP A 410 -16.44 -2.32 -22.54
C ASP A 410 -15.39 -1.26 -22.19
N GLN A 411 -15.77 0.02 -22.22
CA GLN A 411 -14.83 1.10 -21.91
C GLN A 411 -14.33 1.02 -20.46
N ILE A 412 -15.22 0.70 -19.52
CA ILE A 412 -14.86 0.51 -18.13
C ILE A 412 -14.02 -0.76 -17.97
N LEU A 413 -14.36 -1.84 -18.68
CA LEU A 413 -13.61 -3.10 -18.64
C LEU A 413 -12.17 -2.92 -19.15
N TRP A 414 -11.97 -2.24 -20.29
CA TRP A 414 -10.63 -1.88 -20.78
C TRP A 414 -9.85 -1.03 -19.77
N THR A 415 -10.53 -0.09 -19.13
CA THR A 415 -9.96 0.76 -18.09
C THR A 415 -9.52 -0.04 -16.86
N LEU A 416 -10.38 -0.96 -16.38
CA LEU A 416 -10.08 -1.84 -15.25
C LEU A 416 -8.92 -2.79 -15.57
N LEU A 417 -8.89 -3.37 -16.78
CA LEU A 417 -7.79 -4.24 -17.23
C LEU A 417 -6.45 -3.50 -17.27
N TYR A 418 -6.42 -2.27 -17.79
CA TYR A 418 -5.23 -1.43 -17.80
C TYR A 418 -4.72 -1.16 -16.38
N TYR A 419 -5.59 -0.68 -15.48
CA TYR A 419 -5.20 -0.36 -14.11
C TYR A 419 -4.80 -1.58 -13.29
N ALA A 420 -5.43 -2.74 -13.54
CA ALA A 420 -5.09 -4.00 -12.91
C ALA A 420 -3.74 -4.58 -13.37
N GLY A 421 -3.20 -4.12 -14.50
CA GLY A 421 -1.92 -4.58 -15.07
C GLY A 421 -2.05 -5.63 -16.16
N TYR A 422 -3.27 -5.91 -16.64
CA TYR A 422 -3.50 -6.83 -17.76
C TYR A 422 -3.21 -6.21 -19.12
N LEU A 423 -3.11 -4.88 -19.16
CA LEU A 423 -2.76 -4.10 -20.33
C LEU A 423 -1.77 -3.02 -19.94
N THR A 424 -0.97 -2.61 -20.91
CA THR A 424 -0.11 -1.43 -20.84
C THR A 424 -0.32 -0.57 -22.07
N LYS A 425 0.34 0.58 -22.14
CA LYS A 425 0.33 1.46 -23.32
C LYS A 425 1.65 1.32 -24.07
N ASN A 426 1.65 1.31 -25.39
CA ASN A 426 2.88 1.42 -26.17
C ASN A 426 3.29 2.89 -26.37
N GLU A 427 4.36 3.13 -27.12
CA GLU A 427 4.85 4.45 -27.50
C GLU A 427 3.84 5.30 -28.31
N ASN A 428 2.87 4.65 -28.96
CA ASN A 428 1.80 5.28 -29.76
C ASN A 428 0.51 5.53 -28.96
N ASP A 429 0.56 5.37 -27.63
CA ASP A 429 -0.59 5.47 -26.72
C ASP A 429 -1.70 4.43 -26.96
N GLU A 430 -1.35 3.31 -27.59
CA GLU A 430 -2.26 2.19 -27.86
C GLU A 430 -2.12 1.11 -26.80
N LEU A 431 -3.19 0.37 -26.52
CA LEU A 431 -3.18 -0.70 -25.53
C LEU A 431 -2.58 -1.97 -26.10
N CYS A 432 -1.72 -2.61 -25.33
CA CYS A 432 -1.13 -3.91 -25.64
C CYS A 432 -1.01 -4.79 -24.38
N ILE A 433 -0.81 -6.09 -24.58
CA ILE A 433 -0.46 -7.02 -23.51
C ILE A 433 1.01 -6.77 -23.14
N PRO A 434 1.36 -6.55 -21.86
CA PRO A 434 2.70 -6.11 -21.50
C PRO A 434 3.78 -7.15 -21.77
N ASN A 435 3.55 -8.42 -21.45
CA ASN A 435 4.59 -9.45 -21.45
C ASN A 435 4.02 -10.87 -21.57
N MET A 436 4.90 -11.88 -21.63
CA MET A 436 4.48 -13.28 -21.78
C MET A 436 3.69 -13.79 -20.58
N GLU A 437 4.02 -13.38 -19.35
CA GLU A 437 3.27 -13.77 -18.15
C GLU A 437 1.79 -13.37 -18.26
N VAL A 438 1.52 -12.11 -18.62
CA VAL A 438 0.16 -11.60 -18.75
C VAL A 438 -0.55 -12.20 -19.97
N PHE A 439 0.18 -12.46 -21.05
CA PHE A 439 -0.35 -13.16 -22.21
C PHE A 439 -0.88 -14.56 -21.86
N MET A 440 -0.13 -15.33 -21.06
CA MET A 440 -0.55 -16.66 -20.60
C MET A 440 -1.84 -16.59 -19.75
N GLU A 441 -1.99 -15.54 -18.93
CA GLU A 441 -3.22 -15.33 -18.16
C GLU A 441 -4.43 -15.07 -19.06
N TRP A 442 -4.30 -14.22 -20.08
CA TRP A 442 -5.34 -13.99 -21.07
C TRP A 442 -5.73 -15.28 -21.79
N GLN A 443 -4.75 -16.10 -22.20
CA GLN A 443 -5.02 -17.41 -22.79
C GLN A 443 -5.77 -18.33 -21.82
N GLY A 444 -5.36 -18.37 -20.55
CA GLY A 444 -6.00 -19.17 -19.51
C GLY A 444 -7.46 -18.76 -19.25
N TRP A 445 -7.81 -17.49 -19.40
CA TRP A 445 -9.21 -17.05 -19.27
C TRP A 445 -10.07 -17.55 -20.42
N LEU A 446 -9.54 -17.53 -21.64
CA LEU A 446 -10.27 -17.90 -22.85
C LEU A 446 -10.37 -19.40 -23.10
N THR A 447 -9.42 -20.20 -22.61
CA THR A 447 -9.49 -21.67 -22.71
C THR A 447 -10.48 -22.28 -21.70
N ASN A 448 -10.62 -21.65 -20.53
CA ASN A 448 -11.57 -22.08 -19.50
C ASN A 448 -12.99 -21.53 -19.70
N SER A 449 -13.21 -20.71 -20.71
CA SER A 449 -14.52 -20.17 -21.07
C SER A 449 -14.85 -20.59 -22.50
N ASN A 450 -16.12 -20.88 -22.81
CA ASN A 450 -16.56 -21.36 -24.14
C ASN A 450 -16.47 -20.26 -25.23
N TRP A 451 -15.38 -19.51 -25.32
CA TRP A 451 -15.18 -18.37 -26.23
C TRP A 451 -14.76 -18.77 -27.65
N ILE A 452 -14.27 -20.00 -27.83
CA ILE A 452 -13.75 -20.50 -29.10
C ILE A 452 -14.69 -21.59 -29.66
N GLN A 453 -15.96 -21.26 -29.86
CA GLN A 453 -16.86 -22.02 -30.73
C GLN A 453 -17.17 -21.22 -31.99
#